data_AF-A0AAW5ELD8-F1
#
_entry.id   AF-A0AAW5ELD8-F1
#
_cell.length_a   1.000
_cell.length_b   1.000
_cell.length_c   1.000
_cell.angle_alpha   90.00
_cell.angle_beta   90.00
_cell.angle_gamma   90.00
#
_symmetry.space_group_name_H-M   'P 1'
#
loop_
_entity.id
_entity.type
_entity.pdbx_description
1 polymer ?
#
loop_
_entity_poly.entity_id
_entity_poly.type
_entity_poly.pdbx_seq_one_letter_code
_entity_poly.pdbx_strand_id
1 'polypeptide(L)'
;YEILSDEKKRAQYDQYGDSMFGGQSFHDFSKNTGGVNLDDILKDLFGGGFGGGSSRGSRFNGFSSKGFNTGFGGFGGFEEEDLDSTIELSIPFEKAVVGGEYSFNLQGETIKFKIPHGIKQGEKLRIRNKGKNGRNGTRGDLIVKVKLGESEIYQREDDDLYQKV
;
A
#
# COMPACT_ATOMS: atom_id res chain seq x y z
N TYR A 1 2.62 17.29 -29.54
CA TYR A 1 2.44 15.91 -30.02
C TYR A 1 2.88 14.99 -28.89
N GLU A 2 2.05 14.31 -28.12
CA GLU A 2 0.61 14.07 -28.16
C GLU A 2 0.06 14.31 -26.75
N ILE A 3 -0.79 15.33 -26.66
CA ILE A 3 -1.66 15.61 -25.53
C ILE A 3 -3.00 15.02 -25.95
N LEU A 4 -3.23 13.76 -25.59
CA LEU A 4 -4.51 13.05 -25.65
C LEU A 4 -4.27 11.80 -24.78
N SER A 5 -5.07 11.42 -23.80
CA SER A 5 -6.37 11.89 -23.34
C SER A 5 -6.69 10.97 -22.17
N ASP A 6 -6.21 11.28 -20.97
CA ASP A 6 -6.67 10.57 -19.77
C ASP A 6 -8.09 11.05 -19.46
N GLU A 7 -9.08 10.54 -20.19
CA GLU A 7 -10.51 10.73 -19.89
C GLU A 7 -10.80 10.38 -18.42
N LYS A 8 -10.05 9.42 -17.87
CA LYS A 8 -10.12 9.05 -16.45
C LYS A 8 -9.66 10.16 -15.51
N LYS A 9 -8.61 10.91 -15.83
CA LYS A 9 -8.14 12.02 -14.97
C LYS A 9 -9.10 13.19 -14.98
N ARG A 10 -9.72 13.47 -16.14
CA ARG A 10 -10.78 14.49 -16.23
C ARG A 10 -12.03 14.04 -15.48
N ALA A 11 -12.49 12.81 -15.70
CA ALA A 11 -13.64 12.25 -14.99
C ALA A 11 -13.44 12.21 -13.47
N GLN A 12 -12.22 11.92 -13.00
CA GLN A 12 -11.91 11.88 -11.57
C GLN A 12 -11.81 13.29 -10.96
N TYR A 13 -11.32 14.28 -11.70
CA TYR A 13 -11.34 15.68 -11.27
C TYR A 13 -12.78 16.23 -11.22
N ASP A 14 -13.62 15.86 -12.16
CA ASP A 14 -15.04 16.26 -12.19
C ASP A 14 -15.86 15.55 -11.10
N GLN A 15 -15.56 14.27 -10.81
CA GLN A 15 -16.26 13.47 -9.79
C GLN A 15 -15.83 13.79 -8.35
N TYR A 16 -14.55 14.14 -8.15
CA TYR A 16 -13.99 14.39 -6.81
C TYR A 16 -13.73 15.86 -6.50
N GLY A 17 -13.60 16.73 -7.49
CA GLY A 17 -13.39 18.17 -7.29
C GLY A 17 -14.56 18.85 -6.58
N ASP A 18 -15.80 18.49 -6.95
CA ASP A 18 -17.02 19.04 -6.33
C ASP A 18 -17.39 18.36 -5.00
N SER A 19 -16.97 17.11 -4.78
CA SER A 19 -17.30 16.37 -3.55
C SER A 19 -16.26 16.58 -2.43
N MET A 20 -15.06 17.04 -2.75
CA MET A 20 -14.02 17.39 -1.78
C MET A 20 -14.41 18.52 -0.81
N PHE A 21 -15.39 19.34 -1.18
CA PHE A 21 -15.89 20.45 -0.34
C PHE A 21 -17.26 20.18 0.29
N GLY A 22 -17.61 18.90 0.48
CA GLY A 22 -18.84 18.53 1.18
C GLY A 22 -20.12 18.68 0.36
N GLY A 23 -20.01 18.57 -0.97
CA GLY A 23 -21.16 18.61 -1.89
C GLY A 23 -21.72 20.01 -2.16
N GLN A 24 -20.97 21.06 -1.82
CA GLN A 24 -21.23 22.43 -2.26
C GLN A 24 -20.16 22.81 -3.27
N SER A 25 -20.55 22.98 -4.54
CA SER A 25 -19.61 23.40 -5.59
C SER A 25 -18.93 24.72 -5.19
N PHE A 26 -17.62 24.83 -5.44
CA PHE A 26 -16.81 26.03 -5.13
C PHE A 26 -17.39 27.30 -5.76
N HIS A 27 -18.00 27.16 -6.94
CA HIS A 27 -18.70 28.23 -7.65
C HIS A 27 -19.99 28.70 -6.97
N ASP A 28 -20.64 27.84 -6.20
CA ASP A 28 -21.88 28.13 -5.46
C ASP A 28 -21.59 28.70 -4.06
N PHE A 29 -20.48 28.28 -3.44
CA PHE A 29 -19.92 28.92 -2.25
C PHE A 29 -19.58 30.39 -2.52
N SER A 30 -18.91 30.66 -3.66
CA SER A 30 -18.56 32.02 -4.11
C SER A 30 -19.77 32.91 -4.39
N LYS A 31 -20.87 32.35 -4.93
CA LYS A 31 -22.09 33.11 -5.22
C LYS A 31 -22.94 33.37 -3.98
N ASN A 32 -22.96 32.46 -3.02
CA ASN A 32 -23.83 32.55 -1.84
C ASN A 32 -23.17 33.29 -0.66
N THR A 33 -21.85 33.44 -0.66
CA THR A 33 -21.10 34.29 0.29
C THR A 33 -20.71 35.61 -0.37
N GLY A 34 -21.70 36.49 -0.57
CA GLY A 34 -21.53 37.78 -1.23
C GLY A 34 -20.30 38.56 -0.75
N GLY A 35 -19.30 38.67 -1.63
CA GLY A 35 -18.14 39.56 -1.46
C GLY A 35 -17.00 39.02 -0.58
N VAL A 36 -16.97 37.73 -0.21
CA VAL A 36 -15.85 37.17 0.55
C VAL A 36 -14.81 36.56 -0.41
N ASN A 37 -13.57 37.08 -0.35
CA ASN A 37 -12.48 36.58 -1.20
C ASN A 37 -12.07 35.17 -0.78
N LEU A 38 -12.22 34.26 -1.73
CA LEU A 38 -11.85 32.85 -1.59
C LEU A 38 -10.35 32.70 -1.30
N ASP A 39 -9.53 33.63 -1.78
CA ASP A 39 -8.07 33.67 -1.55
C ASP A 39 -7.69 33.80 -0.07
N ASP A 40 -8.52 34.45 0.75
CA ASP A 40 -8.24 34.66 2.18
C ASP A 40 -8.74 33.48 3.03
N ILE A 41 -9.88 32.89 2.64
CA ILE A 41 -10.43 31.69 3.28
C ILE A 41 -9.52 30.47 3.06
N LEU A 42 -8.93 30.34 1.85
CA LEU A 42 -8.00 29.27 1.53
C LEU A 42 -6.66 29.41 2.28
N LYS A 43 -6.15 30.63 2.44
CA LYS A 43 -4.90 30.89 3.19
C LYS A 43 -5.02 30.56 4.67
N ASP A 44 -6.18 30.83 5.27
CA ASP A 44 -6.44 30.53 6.68
C ASP A 44 -6.69 29.02 6.92
N LEU A 45 -7.19 28.29 5.92
CA LEU A 45 -7.42 26.84 5.99
C LEU A 45 -6.17 26.00 5.69
N PHE A 46 -5.35 26.44 4.75
CA PHE A 46 -4.14 25.75 4.29
C PHE A 46 -2.87 26.42 4.84
N GLY A 47 -2.93 26.87 6.10
CA GLY A 47 -1.88 27.61 6.82
C GLY A 47 -0.46 27.22 6.39
N GLY A 48 0.08 28.01 5.45
CA GLY A 48 1.28 27.66 4.70
C GLY A 48 1.58 28.77 3.70
N GLY A 49 2.43 29.70 4.12
CA GLY A 49 2.56 31.01 3.51
C GLY A 49 2.91 31.02 2.02
N PHE A 50 2.19 31.88 1.29
CA PHE A 50 2.67 32.47 0.04
C PHE A 50 2.07 33.89 -0.09
N GLY A 51 2.96 34.89 -0.11
CA GLY A 51 2.62 36.26 -0.51
C GLY A 51 2.38 37.24 0.64
N GLY A 52 3.35 38.12 0.88
CA GLY A 52 3.26 39.20 1.86
C GLY A 52 2.37 40.37 1.41
N GLY A 53 1.91 41.15 2.40
CA GLY A 53 1.31 42.46 2.18
C GLY A 53 0.14 42.80 3.10
N SER A 54 0.44 43.48 4.21
CA SER A 54 -0.31 44.59 4.81
C SER A 54 -1.83 44.51 5.07
N SER A 55 -2.14 44.50 6.38
CA SER A 55 -3.03 45.45 7.10
C SER A 55 -4.48 45.07 7.46
N ARG A 56 -4.77 45.43 8.74
CA ARG A 56 -6.03 45.95 9.30
C ARG A 56 -7.14 44.95 9.69
N GLY A 57 -7.04 44.54 10.96
CA GLY A 57 -8.12 44.46 11.95
C GLY A 57 -9.54 44.16 11.49
N SER A 58 -10.05 43.02 11.93
CA SER A 58 -11.31 42.95 12.69
C SER A 58 -11.47 41.59 13.35
N ARG A 59 -11.91 41.68 14.59
CA ARG A 59 -12.30 40.64 15.53
C ARG A 59 -13.16 39.55 14.86
N PHE A 60 -12.64 38.33 14.75
CA PHE A 60 -13.48 37.13 14.59
C PHE A 60 -13.80 36.55 15.97
N ASN A 61 -14.66 37.24 16.72
CA ASN A 61 -15.33 36.70 17.88
C ASN A 61 -16.54 35.89 17.38
N GLY A 62 -16.37 34.60 17.08
CA GLY A 62 -17.48 33.84 16.49
C GLY A 62 -17.34 32.33 16.23
N PHE A 63 -16.20 31.69 16.51
CA PHE A 63 -16.09 30.23 16.41
C PHE A 63 -15.56 29.61 17.71
N SER A 64 -16.30 29.85 18.79
CA SER A 64 -16.25 29.03 20.00
C SER A 64 -17.64 28.45 20.22
N SER A 65 -17.98 27.38 19.50
CA SER A 65 -19.04 26.45 19.85
C SER A 65 -18.99 25.21 18.95
N LYS A 66 -18.36 24.17 19.49
CA LYS A 66 -18.74 22.76 19.31
C LYS A 66 -18.71 22.20 17.88
N GLY A 67 -17.65 21.45 17.62
CA GLY A 67 -17.72 20.33 16.67
C GLY A 67 -17.25 20.64 15.27
N PHE A 68 -15.96 20.98 15.13
CA PHE A 68 -15.25 20.72 13.89
C PHE A 68 -13.88 20.16 14.26
N ASN A 69 -13.84 18.85 14.53
CA ASN A 69 -12.62 18.08 14.29
C ASN A 69 -12.49 17.94 12.76
N THR A 70 -12.30 19.08 12.10
CA THR A 70 -11.95 19.14 10.68
C THR A 70 -10.52 18.60 10.63
N GLY A 71 -10.43 17.30 10.36
CA GLY A 71 -9.19 16.57 10.12
C GLY A 71 -8.50 17.10 8.88
N PHE A 72 -7.92 18.29 9.03
CA PHE A 72 -7.18 19.02 8.02
C PHE A 72 -5.86 19.50 8.64
N GLY A 73 -5.11 18.54 9.16
CA GLY A 73 -3.65 18.61 9.22
C GLY A 73 -3.15 17.73 8.07
N GLY A 74 -2.13 18.16 7.34
CA GLY A 74 -1.62 17.41 6.20
C GLY A 74 -1.35 15.94 6.53
N PHE A 75 -1.81 15.03 5.68
CA PHE A 75 -1.44 13.63 5.77
C PHE A 75 -0.92 13.21 4.42
N GLY A 76 0.42 13.17 4.35
CA GLY A 76 1.17 12.62 3.24
C GLY A 76 0.70 11.22 2.89
N GLY A 77 1.05 10.80 1.67
CA GLY A 77 0.71 9.49 1.14
C GLY A 77 0.83 8.41 2.22
N PHE A 78 -0.31 7.85 2.59
CA PHE A 78 -0.34 6.52 3.19
C PHE A 78 0.04 5.57 2.06
N GLU A 79 1.34 5.48 1.80
CA GLU A 79 1.92 4.35 1.09
C GLU A 79 1.60 3.16 1.99
N GLU A 80 0.65 2.32 1.56
CA GLU A 80 0.38 1.06 2.26
C GLU A 80 1.72 0.35 2.44
N GLU A 81 2.12 0.15 3.70
CA GLU A 81 3.37 -0.56 3.99
C GLU A 81 3.26 -1.96 3.36
N ASP A 82 4.19 -2.31 2.46
CA ASP A 82 4.29 -3.68 1.97
C ASP A 82 4.82 -4.58 3.11
N LEU A 83 3.87 -5.17 3.83
CA LEU A 83 4.11 -6.06 4.95
C LEU A 83 4.49 -7.47 4.48
N ASP A 84 4.30 -7.80 3.20
CA ASP A 84 4.68 -9.10 2.69
C ASP A 84 6.21 -9.21 2.67
N SER A 85 6.70 -10.38 3.04
CA SER A 85 8.13 -10.69 2.99
C SER A 85 8.38 -11.83 2.02
N THR A 86 9.43 -11.71 1.21
CA THR A 86 9.86 -12.79 0.32
C THR A 86 11.18 -13.36 0.83
N ILE A 87 11.26 -14.68 0.93
CA ILE A 87 12.50 -15.40 1.24
C ILE A 87 12.79 -16.44 0.18
N GLU A 88 14.06 -16.75 -0.04
CA GLU A 88 14.45 -17.94 -0.80
C GLU A 88 14.76 -19.08 0.16
N LEU A 89 14.10 -20.22 -0.02
CA LEU A 89 14.28 -21.39 0.82
C LEU A 89 14.87 -22.53 0.00
N SER A 90 16.04 -23.00 0.41
CA SER A 90 16.69 -24.16 -0.19
C SER A 90 16.10 -25.45 0.40
N ILE A 91 15.31 -26.16 -0.40
CA ILE A 91 14.66 -27.41 0.00
C ILE A 91 15.45 -28.58 -0.62
N PRO A 92 15.78 -29.63 0.15
CA PRO A 92 16.40 -30.84 -0.40
C PRO A 92 15.57 -31.44 -1.54
N PHE A 93 16.23 -31.89 -2.59
CA PHE A 93 15.59 -32.43 -3.78
C PHE A 93 14.55 -33.52 -3.47
N GLU A 94 14.90 -34.48 -2.61
CA GLU A 94 14.02 -35.57 -2.19
C GLU A 94 12.70 -35.07 -1.58
N LYS A 95 12.76 -34.02 -0.74
CA LYS A 95 11.58 -33.39 -0.13
C LYS A 95 10.73 -32.65 -1.14
N ALA A 96 11.34 -32.06 -2.17
CA ALA A 96 10.58 -31.41 -3.24
C ALA A 96 9.84 -32.41 -4.13
N VAL A 97 10.43 -33.59 -4.36
CA VAL A 97 9.79 -34.67 -5.13
C VAL A 97 8.64 -35.29 -4.34
N VAL A 98 8.91 -35.75 -3.12
CA VAL A 98 7.92 -36.46 -2.28
C VAL A 98 6.85 -35.52 -1.72
N GLY A 99 7.23 -34.27 -1.42
CA GLY A 99 6.41 -33.31 -0.69
C GLY A 99 6.31 -33.62 0.80
N GLY A 100 5.25 -33.12 1.44
CA GLY A 100 4.94 -33.36 2.85
C GLY A 100 5.11 -32.12 3.72
N GLU A 101 5.21 -32.31 5.04
CA GLU A 101 5.44 -31.20 5.96
C GLU A 101 6.91 -30.79 5.99
N TYR A 102 7.14 -29.47 6.03
CA TYR A 102 8.45 -28.87 6.20
C TYR A 102 8.39 -27.75 7.21
N SER A 103 9.43 -27.66 8.03
CA SER A 103 9.56 -26.66 9.06
C SER A 103 10.93 -26.03 9.01
N PHE A 104 10.98 -24.71 9.14
CA PHE A 104 12.23 -23.96 9.25
C PHE A 104 12.08 -22.87 10.30
N ASN A 105 13.22 -22.42 10.83
CA ASN A 105 13.24 -21.28 11.75
C ASN A 105 13.48 -20.00 10.97
N LEU A 106 12.65 -18.99 11.21
CA LEU A 106 12.82 -17.64 10.68
C LEU A 106 12.69 -16.66 11.83
N GLN A 107 13.76 -15.91 12.12
CA GLN A 107 13.77 -14.89 13.17
C GLN A 107 13.34 -15.42 14.55
N GLY A 108 13.69 -16.67 14.88
CA GLY A 108 13.32 -17.31 16.15
C GLY A 108 11.93 -17.95 16.16
N GLU A 109 11.13 -17.78 15.11
CA GLU A 109 9.84 -18.44 14.94
C GLU A 109 9.97 -19.71 14.09
N THR A 110 9.48 -20.84 14.58
CA THR A 110 9.39 -22.07 13.78
C THR A 110 8.14 -22.01 12.91
N ILE A 111 8.35 -21.87 11.60
CA ILE A 111 7.31 -21.82 10.59
C ILE A 111 7.16 -23.22 9.99
N LYS A 112 5.94 -23.77 10.06
CA LYS A 112 5.58 -25.05 9.45
C LYS A 112 4.67 -24.82 8.26
N PHE A 113 4.92 -25.49 7.16
CA PHE A 113 4.07 -25.46 5.97
C PHE A 113 4.12 -26.79 5.22
N LYS A 114 3.16 -26.99 4.32
CA LYS A 114 3.08 -28.17 3.47
C LYS A 114 3.71 -27.87 2.12
N ILE A 115 4.71 -28.67 1.74
CA ILE A 115 5.28 -28.69 0.40
C ILE A 115 4.40 -29.60 -0.47
N PRO A 116 3.86 -29.10 -1.59
CA PRO A 116 3.18 -29.94 -2.57
C PRO A 116 4.17 -30.92 -3.21
N HIS A 117 3.71 -32.12 -3.54
CA HIS A 117 4.52 -33.09 -4.25
C HIS A 117 4.92 -32.53 -5.63
N GLY A 118 6.18 -32.75 -6.03
CA GLY A 118 6.66 -32.31 -7.32
C GLY A 118 6.82 -30.80 -7.47
N ILE A 119 6.99 -30.04 -6.38
CA ILE A 119 7.24 -28.58 -6.44
C ILE A 119 8.42 -28.26 -7.36
N LYS A 120 8.28 -27.24 -8.21
CA LYS A 120 9.31 -26.87 -9.20
C LYS A 120 10.26 -25.80 -8.65
N GLN A 121 11.42 -25.68 -9.29
CA GLN A 121 12.37 -24.62 -8.96
C GLN A 121 11.78 -23.24 -9.28
N GLY A 122 11.95 -22.29 -8.36
CA GLY A 122 11.43 -20.92 -8.48
C GLY A 122 9.96 -20.77 -8.12
N GLU A 123 9.25 -21.86 -7.81
CA GLU A 123 7.85 -21.82 -7.40
C GLU A 123 7.69 -21.05 -6.08
N LYS A 124 6.60 -20.29 -5.95
CA LYS A 124 6.34 -19.42 -4.80
C LYS A 124 5.20 -20.00 -3.96
N LEU A 125 5.50 -20.28 -2.69
CA LEU A 125 4.51 -20.70 -1.71
C LEU A 125 4.17 -19.54 -0.78
N ARG A 126 2.89 -19.31 -0.55
CA ARG A 126 2.42 -18.25 0.35
C ARG A 126 1.99 -18.81 1.69
N ILE A 127 2.59 -18.30 2.76
CA ILE A 127 2.27 -18.64 4.14
C ILE A 127 1.64 -17.41 4.79
N ARG A 128 0.34 -17.51 5.12
CA ARG A 128 -0.44 -16.38 5.62
C ARG A 128 0.01 -15.91 6.99
N ASN A 129 -0.02 -14.59 7.23
CA ASN A 129 0.28 -13.97 8.52
C ASN A 129 1.67 -14.35 9.09
N LYS A 130 2.66 -14.59 8.22
CA LYS A 130 4.06 -14.86 8.60
C LYS A 130 5.05 -13.84 8.07
N GLY A 131 4.54 -12.77 7.45
CA GLY A 131 5.30 -11.63 6.97
C GLY A 131 5.70 -10.65 8.09
N LYS A 132 5.99 -9.42 7.70
CA LYS A 132 6.39 -8.33 8.62
C LYS A 132 5.20 -7.87 9.47
N ASN A 133 5.50 -7.35 10.65
CA ASN A 133 4.52 -6.71 11.50
C ASN A 133 4.35 -5.25 11.08
N GLY A 134 3.12 -4.85 10.76
CA GLY A 134 2.76 -3.47 10.47
C GLY A 134 2.41 -2.68 11.73
N ARG A 135 2.33 -1.36 11.58
CA ARG A 135 2.05 -0.42 12.68
C ARG A 135 0.76 -0.68 13.46
N ASN A 136 -0.27 -1.23 12.81
CA ASN A 136 -1.60 -1.45 13.40
C ASN A 136 -1.79 -2.88 13.93
N GLY A 137 -0.71 -3.65 14.11
CA GLY A 137 -0.79 -5.06 14.50
C GLY A 137 -1.23 -5.99 13.38
N THR A 138 -1.36 -5.47 12.15
CA THR A 138 -1.48 -6.28 10.93
C THR A 138 -0.17 -7.01 10.68
N ARG A 139 -0.23 -8.22 10.12
CA ARG A 139 0.94 -8.97 9.72
C ARG A 139 0.78 -9.36 8.26
N GLY A 140 1.83 -9.16 7.46
CA GLY A 140 1.82 -9.56 6.06
C GLY A 140 1.93 -11.07 5.87
N ASP A 141 2.01 -11.49 4.62
CA ASP A 141 2.24 -12.87 4.21
C ASP A 141 3.75 -13.13 3.99
N LEU A 142 4.16 -14.38 4.19
CA LEU A 142 5.51 -14.84 3.85
C LEU A 142 5.45 -15.58 2.51
N ILE A 143 6.16 -15.08 1.52
CA ILE A 143 6.31 -15.67 0.19
C ILE A 143 7.64 -16.44 0.18
N VAL A 144 7.55 -17.76 0.14
CA VAL A 144 8.69 -18.66 0.06
C VAL A 144 8.96 -19.00 -1.40
N LYS A 145 10.04 -18.49 -1.95
CA LYS A 145 10.54 -18.88 -3.27
C LYS A 145 11.41 -20.13 -3.12
N VAL A 146 11.00 -21.21 -3.75
CA VAL A 146 11.66 -22.51 -3.63
C VAL A 146 12.92 -22.55 -4.48
N LYS A 147 14.03 -22.90 -3.85
CA LYS A 147 15.28 -23.29 -4.51
C LYS A 147 15.49 -24.77 -4.24
N LEU A 148 15.61 -25.57 -5.29
CA LEU A 148 15.92 -26.97 -5.14
C LEU A 148 17.41 -27.12 -4.82
N GLY A 149 17.73 -27.89 -3.78
CA GLY A 149 19.09 -28.35 -3.56
C GLY A 149 19.53 -29.27 -4.69
N GLU A 150 20.82 -29.27 -4.99
CA GLU A 150 21.38 -30.21 -5.95
C GLU A 150 21.27 -31.64 -5.40
N SER A 151 20.99 -32.60 -6.29
CA SER A 151 21.12 -34.01 -5.99
C SER A 151 22.35 -34.54 -6.72
N GLU A 152 23.22 -35.24 -5.97
CA GLU A 152 24.41 -35.89 -6.52
C GLU A 152 24.03 -37.05 -7.45
N ILE A 153 22.91 -37.69 -7.16
CA ILE A 153 22.46 -38.91 -7.81
C ILE A 153 21.33 -38.70 -8.82
N TYR A 154 20.49 -37.66 -8.64
CA TYR A 154 19.32 -37.43 -9.49
C TYR A 154 19.35 -36.06 -10.18
N GLN A 155 18.79 -36.03 -11.39
CA GLN A 155 18.44 -34.82 -12.13
C GLN A 155 16.98 -34.91 -12.52
N ARG A 156 16.19 -33.88 -12.23
CA ARG A 156 14.79 -33.81 -12.63
C ARG A 156 14.64 -33.02 -13.92
N GLU A 157 13.95 -33.59 -14.88
CA GLU A 157 13.43 -32.86 -16.04
C GLU A 157 11.92 -33.04 -16.06
N ASP A 158 11.19 -31.95 -15.82
CA ASP A 158 9.73 -31.95 -15.66
C ASP A 158 9.20 -32.99 -14.65
N ASP A 159 8.61 -34.08 -15.14
CA ASP A 159 8.03 -35.15 -14.33
C ASP A 159 8.92 -36.41 -14.29
N ASP A 160 10.06 -36.38 -14.99
CA ASP A 160 11.02 -37.47 -15.09
C ASP A 160 12.23 -37.26 -14.17
N LEU A 161 12.77 -38.36 -13.66
CA LEU A 161 13.95 -38.41 -12.81
C LEU A 161 15.05 -39.24 -13.50
N TYR A 162 16.16 -38.59 -13.80
CA TYR A 162 17.36 -39.22 -14.37
C TYR A 162 18.36 -39.49 -13.26
N GLN A 163 18.81 -40.74 -13.15
CA GLN A 163 19.94 -41.06 -12.29
C GLN A 163 21.25 -40.79 -13.06
N LYS A 164 22.17 -40.04 -12.46
CA LYS A 164 23.53 -39.89 -12.99
C LYS A 164 24.26 -41.21 -12.80
N VAL A 165 24.74 -41.79 -13.90
CA VAL A 165 25.52 -43.06 -13.94
C VAL A 165 27.00 -42.74 -14.07
#